data_AF-A0A7Y6GBH0-F1
#
_entry.id   AF-A0A7Y6GBH0-F1
#
_cell.length_a   1.000
_cell.length_b   1.000
_cell.length_c   1.000
_cell.angle_alpha   90.00
_cell.angle_beta   90.00
_cell.angle_gamma   90.00
#
_symmetry.space_group_name_H-M   'P 1'
#
loop_
_entity.id
_entity.type
_entity.pdbx_description
1 polymer ?
#
loop_
_entity_poly.entity_id
_entity_poly.type
_entity_poly.pdbx_seq_one_letter_code
_entity_poly.pdbx_strand_id
1 'polypeptide(L)' 'MPYRDNDPISDGPLGNAPFGYSPESLQREALYAELADAGVELGTYDRLIVDWIAHWDYPTVATIASLIRRAGRTPN' A
#
# COMPACT_ATOMS: atom_id res chain seq x y z
N MET A 1 13.05 19.33 5.22
CA MET A 1 13.63 17.98 5.06
C MET A 1 14.87 18.14 4.19
N PRO A 2 16.09 17.88 4.69
CA PRO A 2 17.26 17.93 3.82
C PRO A 2 17.14 16.83 2.76
N TYR A 3 17.45 17.17 1.51
CA TYR A 3 17.58 16.21 0.41
C TYR A 3 18.66 15.20 0.82
N ARG A 4 18.27 13.94 1.01
CA ARG A 4 19.22 12.85 1.21
C ARG A 4 19.69 12.42 -0.17
N ASP A 5 21.00 12.37 -0.36
CA ASP A 5 21.58 11.74 -1.54
C ASP A 5 20.95 10.35 -1.72
N ASN A 6 20.52 10.05 -2.95
CA ASN A 6 20.06 8.71 -3.30
C ASN A 6 21.18 7.72 -2.95
N ASP A 7 20.82 6.52 -2.49
CA ASP A 7 21.80 5.45 -2.34
C ASP A 7 22.61 5.34 -3.65
N PRO A 8 23.96 5.23 -3.57
CA PRO A 8 24.76 5.06 -4.77
C PRO A 8 24.24 3.87 -5.56
N ILE A 9 24.07 4.05 -6.88
CA ILE A 9 23.58 2.98 -7.76
C ILE A 9 24.56 1.81 -7.65
N SER A 10 24.11 0.71 -7.06
CA SER A 10 24.92 -0.50 -6.93
C SER A 10 25.07 -1.20 -8.28
N ASP A 11 26.26 -1.71 -8.55
CA ASP A 11 26.62 -2.56 -9.69
C ASP A 11 26.39 -4.06 -9.42
N GLY A 12 25.95 -4.41 -8.20
CA GLY A 12 25.65 -5.78 -7.78
C GLY A 12 24.23 -5.94 -7.22
N PRO A 13 23.80 -7.19 -6.92
CA PRO A 13 22.49 -7.45 -6.32
C PRO A 13 22.32 -6.71 -4.99
N LEU A 14 21.16 -6.09 -4.79
CA LEU A 14 20.80 -5.45 -3.53
C LEU A 14 20.40 -6.50 -2.50
N GLY A 15 21.01 -6.47 -1.31
CA GLY A 15 20.64 -7.33 -0.18
C GLY A 15 19.49 -6.79 0.68
N ASN A 16 18.98 -5.60 0.35
CA ASN A 16 17.90 -4.93 1.06
C ASN A 16 16.90 -4.30 0.08
N ALA A 17 15.66 -4.12 0.53
CA ALA A 17 14.67 -3.35 -0.19
C ALA A 17 15.12 -1.90 -0.43
N PRO A 18 14.97 -1.35 -1.65
CA PRO A 18 15.24 0.06 -1.90
C PRO A 18 14.23 0.95 -1.16
N PHE A 19 14.59 2.21 -0.95
CA PHE A 19 13.70 3.16 -0.30
C PHE A 19 12.36 3.30 -1.06
N GLY A 20 11.25 3.29 -0.32
CA GLY A 20 9.91 3.36 -0.90
C GLY A 20 9.38 2.04 -1.48
N TYR A 21 10.16 0.96 -1.45
CA TYR A 21 9.64 -0.37 -1.73
C TYR A 21 8.81 -0.89 -0.55
N SER A 22 7.65 -1.45 -0.85
CA SER A 22 6.82 -2.18 0.12
C SER A 22 6.53 -3.58 -0.44
N PRO A 23 6.82 -4.65 0.31
CA PRO A 23 6.42 -6.01 -0.05
C PRO A 23 4.91 -6.11 -0.27
N GLU A 24 4.50 -6.90 -1.26
CA GLU A 24 3.09 -7.13 -1.60
C GLU A 24 2.24 -7.56 -0.39
N SER A 25 2.80 -8.38 0.51
CA SER A 25 2.11 -8.82 1.72
C SER A 25 1.73 -7.65 2.63
N LEU A 26 2.63 -6.68 2.80
CA LEU A 26 2.36 -5.48 3.60
C LEU A 26 1.36 -4.56 2.91
N GLN A 27 1.40 -4.48 1.57
CA GLN A 27 0.43 -3.71 0.79
C GLN A 27 -0.98 -4.30 0.91
N ARG A 28 -1.09 -5.63 0.84
CA ARG A 28 -2.35 -6.37 1.04
C ARG A 28 -2.90 -6.14 2.44
N GLU A 29 -2.07 -6.30 3.47
CA GLU A 29 -2.47 -6.07 4.86
C GLU A 29 -2.97 -4.65 5.09
N ALA A 30 -2.29 -3.64 4.52
CA ALA A 30 -2.70 -2.25 4.61
C ALA A 30 -4.07 -2.01 3.96
N LEU A 31 -4.34 -2.57 2.76
CA LEU A 31 -5.64 -2.43 2.11
C LEU A 31 -6.77 -3.03 2.94
N TYR A 32 -6.58 -4.25 3.47
CA TYR A 32 -7.58 -4.88 4.33
C TYR A 32 -7.85 -4.07 5.61
N ALA A 33 -6.79 -3.52 6.22
CA ALA A 33 -6.92 -2.68 7.40
C ALA A 33 -7.74 -1.42 7.12
N GLU A 34 -7.44 -0.68 6.05
CA GLU A 34 -8.18 0.54 5.72
C GLU A 34 -9.65 0.27 5.38
N LEU A 35 -9.94 -0.84 4.70
CA LEU A 35 -11.32 -1.25 4.41
C LEU A 35 -12.09 -1.58 5.69
N ALA A 36 -11.47 -2.31 6.63
CA ALA A 36 -12.06 -2.62 7.92
C ALA A 36 -12.31 -1.35 8.75
N ASP A 37 -11.34 -0.42 8.80
CA ASP A 37 -11.45 0.85 9.51
C ASP A 37 -12.54 1.76 8.90
N ALA A 38 -12.75 1.67 7.57
CA ALA A 38 -13.85 2.33 6.88
C ALA A 38 -15.21 1.62 7.06
N GLY A 39 -15.27 0.51 7.80
CA GLY A 39 -16.49 -0.26 8.06
C GLY A 39 -17.01 -1.04 6.85
N VAL A 40 -16.15 -1.36 5.88
CA VAL A 40 -16.53 -2.11 4.68
C VAL A 40 -16.57 -3.60 4.99
N GLU A 41 -17.75 -4.21 4.91
CA GLU A 41 -17.91 -5.66 4.96
C GLU A 41 -17.57 -6.28 3.59
N LEU A 42 -16.51 -7.10 3.55
CA LEU A 42 -16.05 -7.72 2.30
C LEU A 42 -16.73 -9.08 2.06
N GLY A 43 -17.30 -9.23 0.87
CA GLY A 43 -17.76 -10.49 0.31
C GLY A 43 -16.60 -11.34 -0.26
N THR A 44 -16.91 -12.56 -0.69
CA THR A 44 -15.90 -13.48 -1.25
C THR A 44 -15.21 -12.88 -2.48
N TYR A 45 -15.96 -12.23 -3.36
CA TYR A 45 -15.42 -11.63 -4.56
C TYR A 45 -14.62 -10.37 -4.27
N ASP A 46 -15.03 -9.56 -3.29
CA ASP A 46 -14.29 -8.35 -2.89
C ASP A 46 -12.88 -8.70 -2.39
N ARG A 47 -12.72 -9.81 -1.68
CA ARG A 47 -11.40 -10.32 -1.26
C ARG A 47 -10.50 -10.63 -2.45
N LEU A 48 -11.04 -11.24 -3.52
CA LEU A 48 -10.30 -11.49 -4.75
C LEU A 48 -9.87 -10.18 -5.42
N ILE A 49 -10.73 -9.16 -5.38
CA ILE A 49 -10.42 -7.82 -5.90
C ILE A 49 -9.31 -7.17 -5.05
N VAL A 50 -9.40 -7.22 -3.73
CA VAL A 50 -8.37 -6.66 -2.84
C VAL A 50 -7.04 -7.35 -3.05
N ASP A 51 -7.03 -8.67 -3.16
CA ASP A 51 -5.83 -9.45 -3.44
C ASP A 51 -5.26 -9.08 -4.81
N TRP A 52 -6.09 -8.92 -5.84
CA TRP A 52 -5.65 -8.48 -7.17
C TRP A 52 -5.06 -7.06 -7.16
N ILE A 53 -5.67 -6.12 -6.46
CA ILE A 53 -5.17 -4.74 -6.32
C ILE A 53 -3.84 -4.72 -5.56
N ALA A 54 -3.67 -5.56 -4.54
CA ALA A 54 -2.44 -5.62 -3.74
C ALA A 54 -1.19 -6.00 -4.55
N HIS A 55 -1.36 -6.64 -5.71
CA HIS A 55 -0.28 -6.99 -6.64
C HIS A 55 0.15 -5.83 -7.56
N TRP A 56 -0.52 -4.67 -7.49
CA TRP A 56 -0.14 -3.49 -8.27
C TRP A 56 1.10 -2.80 -7.69
N ASP A 57 1.55 -1.74 -8.34
CA ASP A 57 2.67 -0.95 -7.85
C ASP A 57 2.31 -0.23 -6.54
N TYR A 58 3.31 -0.11 -5.66
CA TYR A 58 3.16 0.52 -4.35
C TYR A 58 2.51 1.92 -4.38
N PRO A 59 2.93 2.87 -5.24
CA PRO A 59 2.31 4.20 -5.20
C PRO A 59 0.81 4.16 -5.53
N THR A 60 0.38 3.27 -6.42
CA THR A 60 -1.05 3.08 -6.70
C THR A 60 -1.79 2.49 -5.49
N VAL A 61 -1.27 1.41 -4.89
CA VAL A 61 -1.91 0.78 -3.71
C VAL A 61 -1.99 1.75 -2.54
N ALA A 62 -0.90 2.47 -2.25
CA ALA A 62 -0.86 3.47 -1.19
C ALA A 62 -1.87 4.61 -1.43
N THR A 63 -2.08 5.01 -2.69
CA THR A 63 -3.07 6.03 -3.05
C THR A 63 -4.49 5.53 -2.79
N ILE A 64 -4.80 4.29 -3.16
CA ILE A 64 -6.11 3.66 -2.92
C ILE A 64 -6.39 3.54 -1.41
N ALA A 65 -5.44 3.01 -0.64
CA ALA A 65 -5.55 2.93 0.82
C ALA A 65 -5.82 4.30 1.45
N SER A 66 -5.10 5.34 0.99
CA SER A 66 -5.30 6.72 1.43
C SER A 66 -6.68 7.30 1.09
N LEU A 67 -7.25 6.93 -0.07
CA LEU A 67 -8.61 7.30 -0.47
C LEU A 67 -9.67 6.64 0.42
N ILE A 68 -9.55 5.33 0.65
CA ILE A 68 -10.43 4.56 1.54
C ILE A 68 -10.45 5.20 2.93
N ARG A 69 -9.26 5.45 3.50
CA ARG A 69 -9.12 6.11 4.81
C ARG A 69 -9.87 7.43 4.90
N ARG A 70 -9.78 8.27 3.86
CA ARG A 70 -10.43 9.58 3.84
C ARG A 70 -11.93 9.45 3.66
N ALA A 71 -12.39 8.52 2.83
CA ALA A 71 -13.81 8.27 2.60
C ALA A 71 -14.51 7.74 3.86
N GLY A 72 -13.82 6.92 4.66
CA GLY A 72 -14.35 6.40 5.93
C GLY A 72 -14.43 7.44 7.06
N ARG A 73 -13.77 8.60 6.94
CA ARG A 73 -13.90 9.68 7.93
C ARG A 73 -15.23 10.39 7.73
N THR A 74 -16.11 10.32 8.73
CA THR A 74 -17.28 11.19 8.78
C THR A 74 -16.80 12.63 9.07
N PRO A 75 -17.18 13.64 8.27
CA PRO A 75 -16.91 15.03 8.61
C PRO A 75 -17.63 15.39 9.91
N ASN A 76 -16.90 15.96 10.87
CA ASN A 76 -17.49 16.57 12.08
C ASN A 76 -18.33 17.80 11.72
#